data_AF-A0A919Z292-F1
#
_entry.id   AF-A0A919Z292-F1
#
_cell.length_a   1.000
_cell.length_b   1.000
_cell.length_c   1.000
_cell.angle_alpha   90.00
_cell.angle_beta   90.00
_cell.angle_gamma   90.00
#
_symmetry.space_group_name_H-M   'P 1'
#
loop_
_entity.id
_entity.type
_entity.pdbx_description
1 polymer ?
#
loop_
_entity_poly.entity_id
_entity_poly.type
_entity_poly.pdbx_seq_one_letter_code
_entity_poly.pdbx_strand_id
1 'polypeptide(L)'
;MDRCLIIGKFCSIAPETRFMMDGGNHRMDGSTFPFNLFGNGWEQFTPSLEELPLKGDTIIGNDVWIARRATIMPGVRIGDGAIIGAEAVEAEIWICSEK
;
A
#
# COMPACT_ATOMS: atom_id res chain seq x y z
N MET A 1 -2.99 -2.23 16.18
CA MET A 1 -3.92 -1.72 15.16
C MET A 1 -3.74 -2.59 13.94
N ASP A 2 -4.85 -3.14 13.46
CA ASP A 2 -4.83 -3.97 12.25
C ASP A 2 -4.42 -3.10 11.05
N ARG A 3 -3.76 -3.70 10.06
CA ARG A 3 -3.36 -3.07 8.80
C ARG A 3 -4.03 -3.84 7.69
N CYS A 4 -5.17 -3.33 7.24
CA CYS A 4 -6.09 -4.03 6.37
C CYS A 4 -6.10 -3.44 4.97
N LEU A 5 -6.39 -4.30 4.00
CA LEU A 5 -6.95 -3.89 2.72
C LEU A 5 -8.48 -3.93 2.85
N ILE A 6 -9.13 -2.78 2.75
CA ILE A 6 -10.59 -2.66 2.83
C ILE A 6 -11.09 -2.21 1.48
N ILE A 7 -12.04 -2.96 0.91
CA ILE A 7 -12.65 -2.64 -0.39
C ILE A 7 -14.16 -2.55 -0.23
N GLY A 8 -14.73 -1.42 -0.64
CA GLY A 8 -16.17 -1.18 -0.63
C GLY A 8 -16.92 -2.01 -1.66
N LYS A 9 -18.22 -1.78 -1.76
CA LYS A 9 -19.12 -2.56 -2.62
C LYS A 9 -19.06 -2.06 -4.06
N PHE A 10 -19.43 -2.94 -5.00
CA PHE A 10 -19.61 -2.62 -6.42
C PHE A 10 -18.38 -2.07 -7.15
N CYS A 11 -17.18 -2.29 -6.63
CA CYS A 11 -15.95 -1.92 -7.32
C CYS A 11 -15.72 -2.79 -8.57
N SER A 12 -15.15 -2.18 -9.60
CA SER A 12 -14.68 -2.86 -10.80
C SER A 12 -13.16 -2.85 -10.81
N ILE A 13 -12.53 -3.99 -10.56
CA ILE A 13 -11.06 -4.13 -10.47
C ILE A 13 -10.56 -4.93 -11.67
N ALA A 14 -9.84 -4.27 -12.56
CA ALA A 14 -9.33 -4.87 -13.78
C ALA A 14 -8.12 -5.80 -13.52
N PRO A 15 -7.78 -6.71 -14.46
CA PRO A 15 -6.66 -7.63 -14.33
C PRO A 15 -5.34 -6.94 -13.98
N GLU A 16 -4.49 -7.67 -13.24
CA GLU A 16 -3.14 -7.27 -12.85
C GLU A 16 -3.08 -5.99 -11.97
N THR A 17 -4.20 -5.55 -11.40
CA THR A 17 -4.19 -4.55 -10.32
C THR A 17 -3.38 -5.09 -9.14
N ARG A 18 -2.52 -4.24 -8.57
CA ARG A 18 -1.66 -4.59 -7.42
C ARG A 18 -1.97 -3.69 -6.23
N PHE A 19 -2.15 -4.30 -5.07
CA PHE A 19 -2.23 -3.62 -3.78
C PHE A 19 -0.94 -3.89 -3.03
N MET A 20 -0.11 -2.86 -2.88
CA MET A 20 1.13 -2.95 -2.11
C MET A 20 0.79 -2.67 -0.64
N MET A 21 1.14 -3.61 0.24
CA MET A 21 0.94 -3.47 1.69
C MET A 21 2.28 -3.16 2.39
N ASP A 22 2.23 -2.76 3.66
CA ASP A 22 3.40 -2.31 4.43
C ASP A 22 4.54 -3.34 4.61
N GLY A 23 4.33 -4.62 4.27
CA GLY A 23 5.33 -5.68 4.46
C GLY A 23 6.60 -5.55 3.62
N GLY A 24 6.60 -4.69 2.60
CA GLY A 24 7.77 -4.38 1.77
C GLY A 24 8.58 -3.17 2.23
N ASN A 25 8.19 -2.50 3.32
CA ASN A 25 8.82 -1.27 3.75
C ASN A 25 10.12 -1.55 4.53
N HIS A 26 11.21 -0.91 4.11
CA HIS A 26 12.49 -0.97 4.81
C HIS A 26 12.56 0.13 5.88
N ARG A 27 13.36 -0.07 6.93
CA ARG A 27 13.72 1.00 7.86
C ARG A 27 14.49 2.11 7.11
N MET A 28 14.21 3.38 7.41
CA MET A 28 14.68 4.55 6.62
C MET A 28 15.38 5.66 7.43
N ASP A 29 15.62 5.45 8.72
CA ASP A 29 16.38 6.39 9.57
C ASP A 29 17.91 6.29 9.38
N GLY A 30 18.37 5.36 8.54
CA GLY A 30 19.78 5.13 8.21
C GLY A 30 19.93 4.32 6.91
N SER A 31 20.80 3.30 6.92
CA SER A 31 20.89 2.37 5.79
C SER A 31 19.58 1.61 5.62
N THR A 32 19.11 1.51 4.37
CA THR A 32 17.92 0.72 4.02
C THR A 32 18.26 -0.76 3.78
N PHE A 33 19.53 -1.18 3.87
CA PHE A 33 19.89 -2.58 3.67
C PHE A 33 19.37 -3.46 4.84
N PRO A 34 18.63 -4.55 4.56
CA PRO A 34 17.98 -5.34 5.60
C PRO A 34 18.96 -6.37 6.19
N PHE A 35 19.95 -5.91 6.97
CA PHE A 35 21.01 -6.75 7.56
C PHE A 35 20.45 -7.98 8.28
N ASN A 36 19.33 -7.82 8.97
CA ASN A 36 18.67 -8.88 9.73
C ASN A 36 18.24 -10.09 8.89
N LEU A 37 18.10 -9.96 7.57
CA LEU A 37 17.72 -11.07 6.69
C LEU A 37 18.87 -12.05 6.36
N PHE A 38 20.13 -11.69 6.66
CA PHE A 38 21.31 -12.46 6.23
C PHE A 38 21.91 -13.38 7.30
N GLY A 39 21.35 -13.38 8.52
CA GLY A 39 21.79 -14.23 9.63
C GLY A 39 23.21 -13.94 10.12
N ASN A 40 23.89 -14.95 10.68
CA ASN A 40 25.27 -14.86 11.19
C ASN A 40 25.47 -13.79 12.29
N GLY A 41 24.47 -13.62 13.16
CA GLY A 41 24.46 -12.62 14.20
C GLY A 41 23.87 -11.29 13.76
N TRP A 42 23.54 -11.09 12.48
CA TRP A 42 22.87 -9.86 12.04
C TRP A 42 21.36 -9.86 12.31
N GLU A 43 20.76 -11.01 12.58
CA GLU A 43 19.35 -11.14 13.02
C GLU A 43 19.04 -10.31 14.29
N GLN A 44 20.05 -9.98 15.10
CA GLN A 44 19.92 -9.10 16.27
C GLN A 44 19.51 -7.66 15.90
N PHE A 45 19.68 -7.25 14.64
CA PHE A 45 19.28 -5.94 14.13
C PHE A 45 17.91 -5.95 13.46
N THR A 46 17.04 -6.91 13.80
CA THR A 46 15.66 -6.95 13.31
C THR A 46 14.91 -5.71 13.80
N PRO A 47 14.33 -4.90 12.89
CA PRO A 47 13.62 -3.69 13.30
C PRO A 47 12.35 -4.02 14.09
N SER A 48 12.06 -3.20 15.09
CA SER A 48 10.74 -3.18 15.73
C SER A 48 9.68 -2.65 14.76
N LEU A 49 8.41 -2.83 15.10
CA LEU A 49 7.33 -2.27 14.30
C LEU A 49 7.34 -0.73 14.29
N GLU A 50 7.79 -0.08 15.36
CA GLU A 50 7.87 1.39 15.42
C GLU A 50 8.99 1.96 14.54
N GLU A 51 10.01 1.17 14.24
CA GLU A 51 11.14 1.57 13.38
C GLU A 51 10.82 1.48 11.88
N LEU A 52 9.72 0.82 11.50
CA LEU A 52 9.31 0.69 10.11
C LEU A 52 8.40 1.84 9.68
N PRO A 53 8.53 2.35 8.44
CA PRO A 53 7.68 3.42 7.93
C PRO A 53 6.33 2.86 7.49
N LEU A 54 5.46 2.60 8.46
CA LEU A 54 4.14 2.01 8.25
C LEU A 54 3.13 3.09 7.81
N LYS A 55 2.39 2.84 6.74
CA LYS A 55 1.43 3.79 6.17
C LYS A 55 -0.01 3.52 6.59
N GLY A 56 -0.29 2.36 7.17
CA GLY A 56 -1.60 2.00 7.71
C GLY A 56 -2.50 1.32 6.67
N ASP A 57 -3.81 1.43 6.87
CA ASP A 57 -4.81 0.76 6.03
C ASP A 57 -4.84 1.31 4.61
N THR A 58 -4.98 0.42 3.63
CA THR A 58 -5.35 0.79 2.26
C THR A 58 -6.87 0.65 2.12
N ILE A 59 -7.55 1.74 1.82
CA ILE A 59 -9.02 1.82 1.84
C ILE A 59 -9.54 2.22 0.46
N ILE A 60 -10.28 1.34 -0.17
CA ILE A 60 -11.01 1.58 -1.41
C ILE A 60 -12.48 1.77 -1.06
N GLY A 61 -13.06 2.89 -1.47
CA GLY A 61 -14.48 3.19 -1.31
C GLY A 61 -15.40 2.26 -2.09
N ASN A 62 -16.65 2.67 -2.24
CA ASN A 62 -17.69 2.01 -3.02
C ASN A 62 -17.69 2.53 -4.46
N ASP A 63 -18.14 1.70 -5.41
CA ASP A 63 -18.30 2.08 -6.82
C ASP A 63 -17.02 2.64 -7.48
N VAL A 64 -15.85 2.14 -7.07
CA VAL A 64 -14.56 2.53 -7.65
C VAL A 64 -14.27 1.68 -8.88
N TRP A 65 -13.83 2.32 -9.98
CA TRP A 65 -13.30 1.62 -11.15
C TRP A 65 -11.78 1.74 -11.21
N ILE A 66 -11.09 0.61 -11.09
CA ILE A 66 -9.63 0.51 -11.21
C ILE A 66 -9.29 -0.18 -12.53
N ALA A 67 -8.66 0.56 -13.45
CA ALA A 67 -8.27 0.04 -14.75
C ALA A 67 -7.01 -0.84 -14.69
N ARG A 68 -6.73 -1.55 -15.80
CA ARG A 68 -5.75 -2.65 -15.86
C ARG A 68 -4.37 -2.21 -15.37
N ARG A 69 -3.70 -3.08 -14.60
CA ARG A 69 -2.31 -2.92 -14.11
C ARG A 69 -2.06 -1.70 -13.21
N ALA A 70 -3.10 -1.06 -12.68
CA ALA A 70 -2.92 -0.04 -11.66
C ALA A 70 -2.22 -0.61 -10.41
N THR A 71 -1.39 0.20 -9.76
CA THR A 71 -0.68 -0.15 -8.52
C THR A 71 -1.06 0.85 -7.43
N ILE A 72 -1.67 0.34 -6.37
CA ILE A 72 -2.11 1.11 -5.20
C ILE A 72 -1.09 0.91 -4.09
N MET A 73 -0.44 2.00 -3.65
CA MET A 73 0.62 1.97 -2.63
C MET A 73 0.05 1.83 -1.20
N PRO A 74 0.89 1.49 -0.19
CA PRO A 74 0.44 1.34 1.19
C PRO A 74 -0.17 2.64 1.75
N GLY A 75 -1.29 2.50 2.48
CA GLY A 75 -1.95 3.62 3.17
C GLY A 75 -2.84 4.50 2.28
N VAL A 76 -2.95 4.21 0.99
CA VAL A 76 -3.78 4.99 0.06
C VAL A 76 -5.26 4.84 0.40
N ARG A 77 -6.00 5.95 0.41
CA ARG A 77 -7.46 5.99 0.56
C ARG A 77 -8.11 6.54 -0.71
N ILE A 78 -8.90 5.72 -1.39
CA ILE A 78 -9.62 6.08 -2.62
C ILE A 78 -11.09 6.32 -2.29
N GLY A 79 -11.60 7.50 -2.63
CA GLY A 79 -13.00 7.89 -2.39
C GLY A 79 -14.01 7.09 -3.23
N ASP A 80 -15.27 7.12 -2.80
CA ASP A 80 -16.38 6.49 -3.52
C ASP A 80 -16.52 7.06 -4.95
N GLY A 81 -16.83 6.21 -5.94
CA GLY A 81 -17.09 6.63 -7.32
C GLY A 81 -15.87 7.02 -8.17
N ALA A 82 -14.65 6.92 -7.61
CA ALA A 82 -13.42 7.29 -8.29
C ALA A 82 -13.08 6.35 -9.46
N ILE A 83 -12.33 6.88 -10.44
CA ILE A 83 -11.80 6.13 -11.58
C ILE A 83 -10.28 6.23 -11.58
N ILE A 84 -9.61 5.10 -11.50
CA ILE A 84 -8.15 4.98 -11.55
C ILE A 84 -7.73 4.51 -12.94
N GLY A 85 -6.86 5.28 -13.58
CA GLY A 85 -6.38 5.03 -14.94
C GLY A 85 -5.58 3.73 -15.07
N ALA A 86 -5.48 3.20 -16.30
CA ALA A 86 -4.70 2.00 -16.56
C ALA A 86 -3.21 2.27 -16.31
N GLU A 87 -2.51 1.31 -15.71
CA GLU A 87 -1.09 1.40 -15.33
C GLU A 87 -0.75 2.55 -14.37
N ALA A 88 -1.74 3.20 -13.76
CA ALA A 88 -1.53 4.26 -12.77
C ALA A 88 -0.80 3.74 -11.52
N VAL A 89 -0.02 4.62 -10.89
CA VAL A 89 0.61 4.37 -9.59
C VAL A 89 0.09 5.40 -8.60
N GLU A 90 -0.78 4.94 -7.72
CA GLU A 90 -1.38 5.79 -6.69
C GLU A 90 -0.53 5.74 -5.43
N ALA A 91 0.16 6.84 -5.14
CA ALA A 91 1.10 6.96 -4.00
C ALA A 91 0.63 7.95 -2.93
N GLU A 92 -0.43 8.72 -3.19
CA GLU A 92 -0.96 9.71 -2.27
C GLU A 92 -2.00 9.12 -1.32
N ILE A 93 -2.00 9.61 -0.08
CA ILE A 93 -2.84 9.06 0.99
C ILE A 93 -4.34 9.30 0.78
N TRP A 94 -4.73 10.24 -0.08
CA TRP A 94 -6.12 10.57 -0.36
C TRP A 94 -6.33 10.90 -1.83
N ILE A 95 -7.19 10.12 -2.49
CA ILE A 95 -7.62 10.35 -3.87
C ILE A 95 -9.11 10.65 -3.85
N CYS A 96 -9.45 11.91 -4.16
CA CYS A 96 -10.82 12.34 -4.28
C CYS A 96 -11.41 11.87 -5.62
N SER A 97 -12.70 11.56 -5.63
CA SER A 97 -13.46 11.43 -6.86
C SER A 97 -13.53 12.80 -7.55
N GLU A 98 -13.33 12.84 -8.88
CA GLU A 98 -13.55 14.04 -9.69
C GLU A 98 -15.03 14.23 -10.11
N LYS A 99 -15.96 13.51 -9.48
CA LYS A 99 -17.41 13.68 -9.71
C LYS A 99 -18.09 14.49 -8.63
#